data_AF-A0A3G1PV06-F1
#
_entry.id   AF-A0A3G1PV06-F1
#
_cell.length_a   1.000
_cell.length_b   1.000
_cell.length_c   1.000
_cell.angle_alpha   90.00
_cell.angle_beta   90.00
_cell.angle_gamma   90.00
#
_symmetry.space_group_name_H-M   'P 1'
#
loop_
_entity.id
_entity.type
_entity.pdbx_description
1 polymer ?
#
loop_
_entity_poly.entity_id
_entity_poly.type
_entity_poly.pdbx_seq_one_letter_code
_entity_poly.pdbx_strand_id
1 'polypeptide(L)'
;YDEIVKETSSFVKKIGYNPEKINFVPISGFNGDNMLEKSANLPWYKGPTLLEALDSIVEPKRPSDKPLRVPLQDVYKIGGIGTVPVGRVETGILKPNMIVTFAPGNLSTEVKSVEMHHVALPEAQPGDNVGFNVKNLSVKDIRRGMVAGDSKQDPPRECESFTAQVIILNHPGQIHAGYAPVLDCHTAHIACKFSELLDKVDRRTG
;
A
#
# COMPACT_ATOMS: atom_id res chain seq x y z
N TYR A 1 -30.18 -13.51 5.88
CA TYR A 1 -28.86 -13.83 5.28
C TYR A 1 -28.91 -13.62 3.77
N ASP A 2 -29.75 -14.35 3.03
CA ASP A 2 -29.77 -14.30 1.55
C ASP A 2 -30.01 -12.91 0.96
N GLU A 3 -30.90 -12.11 1.56
CA GLU A 3 -31.14 -10.72 1.14
C GLU A 3 -29.87 -9.86 1.23
N ILE A 4 -29.18 -9.91 2.38
CA ILE A 4 -27.92 -9.19 2.60
C ILE A 4 -26.85 -9.64 1.61
N VAL A 5 -26.74 -10.95 1.35
CA VAL A 5 -25.79 -11.49 0.36
C VAL A 5 -26.12 -10.96 -1.03
N LYS A 6 -27.40 -10.94 -1.42
CA LYS A 6 -27.85 -10.44 -2.73
C LYS A 6 -27.56 -8.96 -2.92
N GLU A 7 -27.88 -8.13 -1.92
CA GLU A 7 -27.63 -6.69 -1.96
C GLU A 7 -26.13 -6.37 -1.98
N THR A 8 -25.36 -7.01 -1.11
CA THR A 8 -23.91 -6.83 -1.03
C THR A 8 -23.24 -7.30 -2.32
N SER A 9 -23.64 -8.46 -2.86
CA SER A 9 -23.15 -8.95 -4.15
C SER A 9 -23.43 -7.97 -5.30
N SER A 10 -24.62 -7.37 -5.31
CA SER A 10 -24.99 -6.36 -6.31
C SER A 10 -24.15 -5.10 -6.16
N PHE A 11 -23.85 -4.68 -4.93
CA PHE A 11 -23.03 -3.51 -4.63
C PHE A 11 -21.56 -3.72 -5.03
N VAL A 12 -20.92 -4.81 -4.61
CA VAL A 12 -19.50 -5.08 -4.92
C VAL A 12 -19.28 -5.33 -6.42
N LYS A 13 -20.28 -5.91 -7.12
CA LYS A 13 -20.27 -6.04 -8.58
C LYS A 13 -20.27 -4.68 -9.28
N LYS A 14 -21.01 -3.68 -8.78
CA LYS A 14 -20.99 -2.30 -9.30
C LYS A 14 -19.63 -1.63 -9.09
N ILE A 15 -18.91 -2.01 -8.03
CA ILE A 15 -17.56 -1.51 -7.75
C ILE A 15 -16.50 -2.20 -8.65
N GLY A 16 -16.79 -3.40 -9.16
CA GLY A 16 -15.92 -4.13 -10.09
C GLY A 16 -15.33 -5.42 -9.52
N TYR A 17 -15.71 -5.82 -8.30
CA TYR A 17 -15.34 -7.14 -7.76
C TYR A 17 -16.20 -8.24 -8.39
N ASN A 18 -15.66 -9.45 -8.50
CA ASN A 18 -16.45 -10.63 -8.85
C ASN A 18 -17.07 -11.21 -7.56
N PRO A 19 -18.41 -11.14 -7.36
CA PRO A 19 -19.05 -11.67 -6.16
C PRO A 19 -18.86 -13.17 -5.96
N GLU A 20 -18.64 -13.93 -7.03
CA GLU A 20 -18.42 -15.38 -6.96
C GLU A 20 -17.10 -15.76 -6.27
N LYS A 21 -16.16 -14.82 -6.19
CA LYS A 21 -14.87 -15.00 -5.49
C LYS A 21 -14.90 -14.52 -4.04
N ILE A 22 -16.07 -14.10 -3.54
CA ILE A 22 -16.22 -13.54 -2.19
C ILE A 22 -16.97 -14.56 -1.32
N ASN A 23 -16.34 -14.95 -0.22
CA ASN A 23 -17.00 -15.75 0.82
C ASN A 23 -17.94 -14.86 1.65
N PHE A 24 -19.21 -15.24 1.74
CA PHE A 24 -20.17 -14.64 2.65
C PHE A 24 -20.36 -15.55 3.87
N VAL A 25 -19.91 -15.10 5.04
CA VAL A 25 -19.94 -15.92 6.27
C VAL A 25 -20.86 -15.27 7.31
N PRO A 26 -21.99 -15.90 7.70
CA PRO A 26 -22.83 -15.39 8.78
C PRO A 26 -22.13 -15.66 10.12
N ILE A 27 -21.72 -14.60 10.82
CA ILE A 27 -20.99 -14.70 12.09
C ILE A 27 -21.73 -14.00 13.24
N SER A 28 -21.41 -14.39 14.47
CA SER A 28 -21.62 -13.56 15.66
C SER A 28 -20.27 -13.36 16.34
N GLY A 29 -19.70 -12.16 16.23
CA GLY A 29 -18.44 -11.84 16.90
C GLY A 29 -18.54 -11.90 18.43
N PHE A 30 -19.72 -11.64 18.99
CA PHE A 30 -19.95 -11.68 20.44
C PHE A 30 -20.03 -13.10 20.99
N ASN A 31 -20.70 -14.01 20.29
CA ASN A 31 -20.88 -15.40 20.73
C ASN A 31 -19.84 -16.37 20.15
N GLY A 32 -19.05 -15.95 19.15
CA GLY A 32 -18.07 -16.79 18.46
C GLY A 32 -18.64 -17.65 17.33
N ASP A 33 -19.92 -17.51 16.98
CA ASP A 33 -20.56 -18.31 15.93
C ASP A 33 -19.84 -18.16 14.58
N ASN A 34 -19.43 -19.28 13.98
CA ASN A 34 -18.72 -19.35 12.69
C ASN A 34 -17.40 -18.55 12.64
N MET A 35 -16.82 -18.19 13.78
CA MET A 35 -15.52 -17.52 13.82
C MET A 35 -14.38 -18.52 13.57
N LEU A 36 -14.24 -19.50 14.47
CA LEU A 36 -13.25 -20.58 14.38
C LEU A 36 -13.94 -21.90 14.03
N GLU A 37 -15.03 -22.21 14.73
CA GLU A 37 -15.80 -23.45 14.60
C GLU A 37 -17.20 -23.19 14.02
N LYS A 38 -17.80 -24.23 13.42
CA LYS A 38 -19.15 -24.13 12.86
C LYS A 38 -20.19 -23.96 13.96
N SER A 39 -21.05 -22.97 13.81
CA SER A 39 -22.13 -22.68 14.74
C SER A 39 -23.21 -23.77 14.72
N ALA A 40 -23.58 -24.27 15.90
CA ALA A 40 -24.75 -25.14 16.07
C ALA A 40 -26.09 -24.38 15.86
N ASN A 41 -26.08 -23.05 15.97
CA ASN A 41 -27.26 -22.19 15.81
C ASN A 41 -27.65 -22.00 14.34
N LEU A 42 -26.76 -22.35 13.41
CA LEU A 42 -26.92 -22.09 11.97
C LEU A 42 -26.83 -23.39 11.16
N PRO A 43 -27.66 -24.42 11.43
CA PRO A 43 -27.54 -25.74 10.79
C PRO A 43 -27.78 -25.70 9.27
N TRP A 44 -28.43 -24.64 8.78
CA TRP A 44 -28.67 -24.38 7.36
C TRP A 44 -27.42 -23.90 6.60
N TYR A 45 -26.45 -23.30 7.28
CA TYR A 45 -25.23 -22.78 6.64
C TYR A 45 -24.20 -23.91 6.48
N LYS A 46 -23.78 -24.17 5.24
CA LYS A 46 -22.81 -25.23 4.89
C LYS A 46 -21.46 -24.72 4.41
N GLY A 47 -21.28 -23.40 4.35
CA GLY A 47 -20.03 -22.76 3.93
C GLY A 47 -18.92 -22.82 4.98
N PRO A 48 -17.80 -22.12 4.71
CA PRO A 48 -16.65 -22.07 5.61
C PRO A 48 -16.92 -21.20 6.85
N THR A 49 -16.17 -21.44 7.92
CA THR A 49 -16.01 -20.46 9.03
C THR A 49 -15.19 -19.25 8.56
N LEU A 50 -15.10 -18.20 9.39
CA LEU A 50 -14.31 -17.03 9.08
C LEU A 50 -12.82 -17.38 8.95
N LEU A 51 -12.29 -18.22 9.85
CA LEU A 51 -10.91 -18.69 9.76
C LEU A 51 -10.67 -19.48 8.47
N GLU A 52 -11.52 -20.44 8.15
CA GLU A 52 -11.43 -21.22 6.90
C GLU A 52 -11.50 -20.31 5.66
N ALA A 53 -12.34 -19.27 5.69
CA ALA A 53 -12.44 -18.30 4.61
C ALA A 53 -11.17 -17.46 4.46
N LEU A 54 -10.53 -17.06 5.57
CA LEU A 54 -9.25 -16.34 5.56
C LEU A 54 -8.10 -17.21 5.06
N ASP A 55 -8.03 -18.46 5.52
CA ASP A 55 -7.02 -19.44 5.10
C ASP A 55 -7.16 -19.81 3.62
N SER A 56 -8.35 -19.64 3.04
CA SER A 56 -8.59 -19.85 1.60
C SER A 56 -8.10 -18.71 0.70
N ILE A 57 -7.65 -17.59 1.28
CA ILE A 57 -7.13 -16.46 0.50
C ILE A 57 -5.84 -16.88 -0.22
N VAL A 58 -5.86 -16.74 -1.54
CA VAL A 58 -4.67 -16.99 -2.36
C VAL A 58 -3.65 -15.87 -2.11
N GLU A 59 -2.43 -16.25 -1.69
CA GLU A 59 -1.36 -15.27 -1.49
C GLU A 59 -1.07 -14.52 -2.80
N PRO A 60 -1.05 -13.18 -2.80
CA PRO A 60 -0.70 -12.41 -3.98
C PRO A 60 0.78 -12.62 -4.33
N LYS A 61 1.09 -12.66 -5.63
CA LYS A 61 2.48 -12.68 -6.09
C LYS A 61 3.18 -11.39 -5.64
N ARG A 62 4.21 -11.52 -4.80
CA ARG A 62 5.03 -10.39 -4.37
C ARG A 62 5.87 -9.85 -5.56
N PRO A 63 5.90 -8.53 -5.78
CA PRO A 63 6.62 -7.92 -6.91
C PRO A 63 8.13 -7.78 -6.65
N SER A 64 8.80 -8.89 -6.32
CA SER A 64 10.24 -8.92 -6.01
C SER A 64 11.14 -8.77 -7.24
N ASP A 65 10.59 -9.05 -8.43
CA ASP A 65 11.23 -8.91 -9.74
C ASP A 65 11.20 -7.48 -10.29
N LYS A 66 10.46 -6.56 -9.64
CA LYS A 66 10.38 -5.15 -10.02
C LYS A 66 11.48 -4.31 -9.36
N PRO A 67 11.79 -3.11 -9.89
CA PRO A 67 12.71 -2.17 -9.24
C PRO A 67 12.32 -1.86 -7.78
N LEU A 68 13.30 -1.61 -6.94
CA LEU A 68 13.08 -1.31 -5.53
C LEU A 68 12.30 -0.01 -5.34
N ARG A 69 11.23 -0.04 -4.53
CA ARG A 69 10.52 1.15 -4.06
C ARG A 69 10.17 1.00 -2.58
N VAL A 70 10.66 1.94 -1.77
CA VAL A 70 10.39 2.01 -0.32
C VAL A 70 9.92 3.43 0.01
N PRO A 71 8.61 3.70 0.03
CA PRO A 71 8.06 4.95 0.53
C PRO A 71 8.36 5.12 2.02
N LEU A 72 8.97 6.24 2.38
CA LEU A 72 9.36 6.52 3.76
C LEU A 72 8.13 6.93 4.58
N GLN A 73 7.93 6.23 5.68
CA GLN A 73 6.93 6.54 6.70
C GLN A 73 7.50 7.52 7.73
N ASP A 74 8.72 7.26 8.21
CA ASP A 74 9.42 8.09 9.19
C ASP A 74 10.95 8.05 8.98
N VAL A 75 11.66 8.97 9.63
CA VAL A 75 13.13 9.01 9.64
C VAL A 75 13.61 9.32 11.05
N TYR A 76 14.46 8.46 11.60
CA TYR A 76 14.98 8.59 12.96
C TYR A 76 16.48 8.88 12.96
N LYS A 77 16.94 9.59 14.00
CA LYS A 77 18.36 9.72 14.34
C LYS A 77 18.64 8.85 15.56
N ILE A 78 19.39 7.77 15.37
CA ILE A 78 19.77 6.85 16.44
C ILE A 78 21.22 7.10 16.86
N GLY A 79 21.46 7.33 18.15
CA GLY A 79 22.80 7.54 18.69
C GLY A 79 23.71 6.36 18.38
N GLY A 80 24.92 6.62 17.89
CA GLY A 80 25.90 5.57 17.52
C GLY A 80 25.63 4.85 16.19
N ILE A 81 24.42 4.89 15.66
CA ILE A 81 24.02 4.24 14.40
C ILE A 81 23.92 5.26 13.25
N GLY A 82 23.32 6.43 13.51
CA GLY A 82 23.13 7.48 12.51
C GLY A 82 21.67 7.60 12.06
N THR A 83 21.46 7.82 10.77
CA THR A 83 20.13 8.07 10.19
C THR A 83 19.48 6.76 9.77
N VAL A 84 18.23 6.55 10.23
CA VAL A 84 17.45 5.33 9.98
C VAL A 84 16.07 5.71 9.42
N PRO A 85 15.91 5.77 8.09
CA PRO A 85 14.60 5.74 7.45
C PRO A 85 13.84 4.44 7.75
N VAL A 86 12.51 4.57 7.85
CA VAL A 86 11.57 3.48 8.05
C VAL A 86 10.50 3.52 6.96
N GLY A 87 10.18 2.37 6.38
CA GLY A 87 9.15 2.27 5.34
C GLY A 87 8.79 0.83 5.02
N ARG A 88 7.75 0.67 4.20
CA ARG A 88 7.38 -0.62 3.64
C ARG A 88 8.07 -0.81 2.30
N VAL A 89 8.65 -1.97 2.06
CA VAL A 89 9.09 -2.35 0.72
C VAL A 89 7.85 -2.65 -0.12
N GLU A 90 7.55 -1.83 -1.13
CA GLU A 90 6.39 -2.02 -2.01
C GLU A 90 6.74 -2.92 -3.20
N THR A 91 7.94 -2.76 -3.74
CA THR A 91 8.47 -3.54 -4.87
C THR A 91 9.97 -3.75 -4.74
N GLY A 92 10.50 -4.78 -5.40
CA GLY A 92 11.91 -5.13 -5.39
C GLY A 92 12.42 -5.66 -4.06
N ILE A 93 13.75 -5.72 -3.91
CA ILE A 93 14.42 -6.27 -2.73
C ILE A 93 15.41 -5.23 -2.20
N LEU A 94 15.38 -4.98 -0.89
CA LEU A 94 16.33 -4.11 -0.20
C LEU A 94 17.37 -4.95 0.54
N LYS A 95 18.66 -4.68 0.35
CA LYS A 95 19.75 -5.40 1.00
C LYS A 95 20.78 -4.44 1.59
N PRO A 96 21.50 -4.84 2.65
CA PRO A 96 22.72 -4.17 3.06
C PRO A 96 23.72 -4.03 1.90
N ASN A 97 24.50 -2.97 1.92
CA ASN A 97 25.50 -2.54 0.94
C ASN A 97 24.94 -2.12 -0.44
N MET A 98 23.62 -2.10 -0.62
CA MET A 98 23.02 -1.47 -1.80
C MET A 98 23.20 0.05 -1.75
N ILE A 99 23.36 0.67 -2.92
CA ILE A 99 23.29 2.13 -3.05
C ILE A 99 21.86 2.47 -3.42
N VAL A 100 21.20 3.26 -2.58
CA VAL A 100 19.83 3.70 -2.78
C VAL A 100 19.77 5.20 -3.08
N THR A 101 18.87 5.57 -3.98
CA THR A 101 18.50 6.95 -4.29
C THR A 101 17.18 7.30 -3.62
N PHE A 102 17.11 8.45 -2.97
CA PHE A 102 15.88 9.02 -2.44
C PHE A 102 15.33 10.10 -3.38
N ALA A 103 14.04 10.00 -3.69
CA ALA A 103 13.30 10.99 -4.47
C ALA A 103 12.12 11.57 -3.66
N PRO A 104 11.71 12.83 -3.89
CA PRO A 104 12.42 13.85 -4.68
C PRO A 104 13.76 14.28 -4.05
N GLY A 105 14.68 14.87 -4.83
CA GLY A 105 15.97 15.39 -4.34
C GLY A 105 17.22 14.62 -4.80
N ASN A 106 17.06 13.42 -5.37
CA ASN A 106 18.11 12.64 -6.02
C ASN A 106 19.36 12.41 -5.13
N LEU A 107 19.14 12.20 -3.83
CA LEU A 107 20.20 11.93 -2.86
C LEU A 107 20.53 10.44 -2.86
N SER A 108 21.79 10.07 -3.10
CA SER A 108 22.24 8.68 -3.09
C SER A 108 23.14 8.36 -1.90
N THR A 109 22.95 7.18 -1.31
CA THR A 109 23.81 6.69 -0.22
C THR A 109 23.76 5.16 -0.13
N GLU A 110 24.74 4.60 0.57
CA GLU A 110 24.83 3.18 0.84
C GLU A 110 24.00 2.79 2.08
N VAL A 111 23.24 1.71 1.96
CA VAL A 111 22.50 1.06 3.05
C VAL A 111 23.49 0.20 3.84
N LYS A 112 23.61 0.38 5.16
CA LYS A 112 24.54 -0.40 5.99
C LYS A 112 23.92 -1.59 6.67
N SER A 113 22.69 -1.47 7.11
CA SER A 113 21.92 -2.55 7.72
C SER A 113 20.45 -2.37 7.38
N VAL A 114 19.72 -3.48 7.44
CA VAL A 114 18.27 -3.54 7.31
C VAL A 114 17.75 -4.33 8.49
N GLU A 115 16.72 -3.83 9.16
CA GLU A 115 16.15 -4.40 10.38
C GLU A 115 14.63 -4.41 10.33
N MET A 116 14.03 -5.46 10.86
CA MET A 116 12.58 -5.60 11.07
C MET A 116 12.33 -6.14 12.48
N HIS A 117 11.51 -5.45 13.27
CA HIS A 117 11.19 -5.84 14.66
C HIS A 117 12.43 -6.14 15.53
N HIS A 118 13.47 -5.30 15.45
CA HIS A 118 14.76 -5.44 16.16
C HIS A 118 15.61 -6.66 15.74
N VAL A 119 15.33 -7.24 14.57
CA VAL A 119 16.11 -8.34 14.00
C VAL A 119 16.76 -7.87 12.70
N ALA A 120 18.08 -8.07 12.59
CA ALA A 120 18.81 -7.77 11.38
C ALA A 120 18.41 -8.74 10.26
N LEU A 121 18.19 -8.21 9.06
CA LEU A 121 17.80 -8.96 7.88
C LEU A 121 18.93 -8.97 6.84
N PRO A 122 19.19 -10.13 6.19
CA PRO A 122 20.08 -10.18 5.02
C PRO A 122 19.47 -9.48 3.81
N GLU A 123 18.14 -9.47 3.72
CA GLU A 123 17.35 -8.78 2.71
C GLU A 123 15.92 -8.55 3.20
N ALA A 124 15.26 -7.53 2.68
CA ALA A 124 13.85 -7.24 2.90
C ALA A 124 13.08 -7.34 1.58
N GLN A 125 11.92 -7.99 1.65
CA GLN A 125 11.07 -8.37 0.52
C GLN A 125 9.81 -7.49 0.46
N PRO A 126 9.09 -7.45 -0.67
CA PRO A 126 7.84 -6.70 -0.75
C PRO A 126 6.84 -7.11 0.34
N GLY A 127 6.33 -6.12 1.07
CA GLY A 127 5.44 -6.26 2.23
C GLY A 127 6.13 -6.06 3.58
N ASP A 128 7.46 -6.19 3.66
CA ASP A 128 8.20 -6.01 4.90
C ASP A 128 8.24 -4.54 5.31
N ASN A 129 7.98 -4.27 6.60
CA ASN A 129 8.10 -2.93 7.18
C ASN A 129 9.44 -2.85 7.91
N VAL A 130 10.38 -2.10 7.36
CA VAL A 130 11.79 -2.16 7.76
C VAL A 130 12.34 -0.79 8.13
N GLY A 131 13.26 -0.79 9.08
CA GLY A 131 14.20 0.32 9.28
C GLY A 131 15.53 -0.03 8.62
N PHE A 132 16.17 0.91 7.95
CA PHE A 132 17.47 0.66 7.33
C PHE A 132 18.44 1.81 7.59
N ASN A 133 19.66 1.48 8.00
CA ASN A 133 20.68 2.49 8.29
C ASN A 133 21.32 3.00 7.00
N VAL A 134 21.47 4.32 6.90
CA VAL A 134 22.20 4.97 5.81
C VAL A 134 23.31 5.87 6.33
N LYS A 135 24.42 5.95 5.58
CA LYS A 135 25.52 6.87 5.89
C LYS A 135 25.35 8.21 5.20
N ASN A 136 26.09 9.22 5.68
CA ASN A 136 26.30 10.51 5.02
C ASN A 136 25.02 11.33 4.70
N LEU A 137 23.86 10.94 5.23
CA LEU A 137 22.63 11.70 5.19
C LEU A 137 22.19 12.04 6.61
N SER A 138 21.73 13.27 6.79
CA SER A 138 21.05 13.75 7.99
C SER A 138 19.56 13.44 7.92
N VAL A 139 18.91 13.35 9.08
CA VAL A 139 17.44 13.29 9.19
C VAL A 139 16.72 14.51 8.59
N LYS A 140 17.45 15.59 8.27
CA LYS A 140 16.91 16.77 7.60
C LYS A 140 16.91 16.63 6.07
N ASP A 141 17.74 15.74 5.52
CA ASP A 141 17.93 15.58 4.08
C ASP A 141 16.85 14.67 3.47
N ILE A 142 16.30 13.77 4.28
CA ILE A 142 15.24 12.84 3.91
C ILE A 142 14.05 12.94 4.87
N ARG A 143 12.83 12.72 4.38
CA ARG A 143 11.60 12.85 5.17
C ARG A 143 10.50 11.90 4.71
N ARG A 144 9.44 11.78 5.52
CA ARG A 144 8.18 11.11 5.15
C ARG A 144 7.69 11.57 3.77
N GLY A 145 7.19 10.62 2.99
CA GLY A 145 6.70 10.86 1.63
C GLY A 145 7.77 10.78 0.55
N MET A 146 9.07 10.78 0.90
CA MET A 146 10.11 10.44 -0.07
C MET A 146 10.09 8.93 -0.37
N VAL A 147 10.64 8.54 -1.50
CA VAL A 147 10.73 7.15 -1.94
C VAL A 147 12.19 6.79 -2.15
N ALA A 148 12.66 5.74 -1.48
CA ALA A 148 13.95 5.14 -1.74
C ALA A 148 13.84 4.06 -2.82
N GLY A 149 14.86 3.93 -3.66
CA GLY A 149 14.98 2.81 -4.60
C GLY A 149 16.43 2.58 -5.01
N ASP A 150 16.70 1.49 -5.73
CA ASP A 150 18.05 1.13 -6.15
C ASP A 150 18.61 2.19 -7.12
N SER A 151 19.76 2.78 -6.80
CA SER A 151 20.41 3.79 -7.65
C SER A 151 20.82 3.24 -9.02
N LYS A 152 20.97 1.93 -9.17
CA LYS A 152 21.45 1.27 -10.39
C LYS A 152 20.34 0.65 -11.23
N GLN A 153 19.14 0.48 -10.69
CA GLN A 153 18.04 -0.19 -11.36
C GLN A 153 16.76 0.65 -11.25
N ASP A 154 16.56 1.51 -12.26
CA ASP A 154 15.39 2.40 -12.36
C ASP A 154 15.14 3.18 -11.04
N PRO A 155 16.04 4.10 -10.66
CA PRO A 155 15.89 4.87 -9.43
C PRO A 155 14.60 5.71 -9.46
N PRO A 156 13.92 5.91 -8.31
CA PRO A 156 12.74 6.75 -8.26
C PRO A 156 13.12 8.19 -8.63
N ARG A 157 12.18 8.90 -9.25
CA ARG A 157 12.35 10.28 -9.71
C ARG A 157 11.15 11.11 -9.31
N GLU A 158 11.38 12.41 -9.17
CA GLU A 158 10.28 13.36 -9.03
C GLU A 158 9.50 13.48 -10.35
N CYS A 159 8.23 13.86 -10.23
CA CYS A 159 7.39 14.22 -11.35
C CYS A 159 6.86 15.64 -11.13
N GLU A 160 6.90 16.46 -12.17
CA GLU A 160 6.31 17.80 -12.14
C GLU A 160 4.79 17.74 -12.35
N SER A 161 4.36 16.85 -13.24
CA SER A 161 2.96 16.54 -13.48
C SER A 161 2.80 15.07 -13.82
N PHE A 162 1.59 14.56 -13.62
CA PHE A 162 1.21 13.20 -14.01
C PHE A 162 -0.24 13.21 -14.50
N THR A 163 -0.55 12.31 -15.41
CA THR A 163 -1.93 12.05 -15.85
C THR A 163 -2.50 10.91 -15.01
N ALA A 164 -3.70 11.09 -14.48
CA ALA A 164 -4.38 10.07 -13.70
C ALA A 164 -5.87 10.00 -14.09
N GLN A 165 -6.42 8.79 -14.07
CA GLN A 165 -7.86 8.59 -14.13
C GLN A 165 -8.45 8.77 -12.74
N VAL A 166 -9.36 9.73 -12.57
CA VAL A 166 -9.94 10.06 -11.26
C VAL A 166 -11.41 9.65 -11.24
N ILE A 167 -11.80 8.89 -10.21
CA ILE A 167 -13.22 8.60 -9.93
C ILE A 167 -13.69 9.59 -8.87
N ILE A 168 -14.64 10.45 -9.24
CA ILE A 168 -15.25 11.40 -8.31
C ILE A 168 -16.30 10.66 -7.47
N LEU A 169 -16.10 10.63 -6.15
CA LEU A 169 -17.08 10.10 -5.19
C LEU A 169 -18.20 11.13 -4.94
N ASN A 170 -19.12 10.83 -4.03
CA ASN A 170 -20.15 11.78 -3.62
C ASN A 170 -19.50 13.04 -3.04
N HIS A 171 -19.45 14.09 -3.84
CA HIS A 171 -18.81 15.37 -3.54
C HIS A 171 -19.85 16.49 -3.66
N PRO A 172 -19.97 17.39 -2.68
CA PRO A 172 -21.04 18.41 -2.64
C PRO A 172 -20.87 19.51 -3.70
N GLY A 173 -19.69 19.63 -4.29
CA GLY A 173 -19.39 20.62 -5.33
C GLY A 173 -18.98 20.01 -6.66
N GLN A 174 -18.67 20.87 -7.62
CA GLN A 174 -18.09 20.48 -8.90
C GLN A 174 -16.56 20.66 -8.87
N ILE A 175 -15.86 19.88 -9.69
CA ILE A 175 -14.41 19.99 -9.85
C ILE A 175 -14.14 20.65 -11.20
N HIS A 176 -13.30 21.68 -11.19
CA HIS A 176 -12.88 22.42 -12.38
C HIS A 176 -11.35 22.42 -12.47
N ALA A 177 -10.83 22.73 -13.66
CA ALA A 177 -9.41 23.00 -13.82
C ALA A 177 -9.00 24.12 -12.85
N GLY A 178 -7.91 23.90 -12.12
CA GLY A 178 -7.43 24.77 -11.04
C GLY A 178 -7.81 24.31 -9.63
N TYR A 179 -8.71 23.33 -9.47
CA TYR A 179 -8.97 22.72 -8.16
C TYR A 179 -7.68 22.10 -7.60
N ALA A 180 -7.33 22.42 -6.34
CA ALA A 180 -6.07 22.01 -5.74
C ALA A 180 -6.28 21.31 -4.39
N PRO A 181 -6.86 20.09 -4.39
CA PRO A 181 -7.00 19.30 -3.17
C PRO A 181 -5.66 18.75 -2.71
N VAL A 182 -5.63 18.24 -1.49
CA VAL A 182 -4.52 17.40 -1.03
C VAL A 182 -4.71 15.98 -1.57
N LEU A 183 -3.64 15.44 -2.15
CA LEU A 183 -3.55 14.06 -2.58
C LEU A 183 -2.69 13.28 -1.59
N ASP A 184 -3.24 12.15 -1.16
CA ASP A 184 -2.49 11.10 -0.48
C ASP A 184 -2.06 10.06 -1.52
N CYS A 185 -0.74 9.95 -1.70
CA CYS A 185 -0.13 8.93 -2.56
C CYS A 185 0.96 8.26 -1.75
N HIS A 186 0.93 6.93 -1.62
CA HIS A 186 1.79 6.18 -0.70
C HIS A 186 1.82 6.81 0.71
N THR A 187 2.97 7.33 1.12
CA THR A 187 3.19 8.05 2.38
C THR A 187 3.27 9.57 2.22
N ALA A 188 3.18 10.08 0.99
CA ALA A 188 3.19 11.51 0.69
C ALA A 188 1.78 12.11 0.82
N HIS A 189 1.76 13.34 1.31
CA HIS A 189 0.56 14.13 1.55
C HIS A 189 0.83 15.54 1.00
N ILE A 190 0.38 15.80 -0.23
CA ILE A 190 0.80 16.98 -1.01
C ILE A 190 -0.40 17.58 -1.73
N ALA A 191 -0.54 18.91 -1.70
CA ALA A 191 -1.53 19.60 -2.53
C ALA A 191 -1.16 19.50 -4.00
N CYS A 192 -2.05 18.95 -4.82
CA CYS A 192 -1.85 18.84 -6.26
C CYS A 192 -2.96 19.59 -6.99
N LYS A 193 -2.56 20.43 -7.95
CA LYS A 193 -3.50 21.18 -8.78
C LYS A 193 -3.94 20.32 -9.96
N PHE A 194 -5.25 20.22 -10.17
CA PHE A 194 -5.84 19.70 -11.40
C PHE A 194 -5.57 20.74 -12.50
N SER A 195 -4.44 20.61 -13.20
CA SER A 195 -4.04 21.56 -14.25
C SER A 195 -5.05 21.59 -15.39
N GLU A 196 -5.42 20.41 -15.87
CA GLU A 196 -6.31 20.19 -17.01
C GLU A 196 -7.26 19.03 -16.73
N LEU A 197 -8.47 19.10 -17.28
CA LEU A 197 -9.43 18.00 -17.31
C LEU A 197 -9.51 17.52 -18.77
N LEU A 198 -8.82 16.42 -19.07
CA LEU A 198 -8.62 15.94 -20.44
C LEU A 198 -9.92 15.37 -21.03
N ASP A 199 -10.44 14.30 -20.42
CA ASP A 199 -11.57 13.56 -20.95
C ASP A 199 -12.51 13.09 -19.83
N LYS A 200 -13.78 12.90 -20.19
CA LYS A 200 -14.75 12.18 -19.36
C LYS A 200 -15.02 10.81 -19.97
N VAL A 201 -14.51 9.77 -19.32
CA VAL A 201 -14.57 8.38 -19.80
C VAL A 201 -15.57 7.55 -19.00
N ASP A 202 -16.07 6.47 -19.61
CA ASP A 202 -16.87 5.49 -18.87
C ASP A 202 -15.96 4.66 -17.96
N ARG A 203 -16.36 4.47 -16.71
CA ARG A 203 -15.54 3.77 -15.71
C ARG A 203 -15.22 2.32 -16.11
N ARG A 204 -16.08 1.65 -16.86
CA ARG A 204 -15.98 0.22 -17.18
C ARG A 204 -15.25 -0.03 -18.50
N THR A 205 -15.43 0.83 -19.49
CA THR A 205 -14.83 0.65 -20.82
C THR A 205 -13.58 1.48 -21.07
N GLY A 206 -13.31 2.46 -20.19
CA GLY A 206 -12.42 3.57 -20.53
C GLY A 206 -13.05 4.47 -21.58
#